data_AF-A0A9N9GWZ3-F1
#
_entry.id   AF-A0A9N9GWZ3-F1
#
_cell.length_a   1.000
_cell.length_b   1.000
_cell.length_c   1.000
_cell.angle_alpha   90.00
_cell.angle_beta   90.00
_cell.angle_gamma   90.00
#
_symmetry.space_group_name_H-M   'P 1'
#
loop_
_entity.id
_entity.type
_entity.pdbx_description
1 polymer ?
#
loop_
_entity_poly.entity_id
_entity_poly.type
_entity_poly.pdbx_seq_one_letter_code
_entity_poly.pdbx_strand_id
1 'polypeptide(L)'
;MYGNVGLSTPRGSGTNGYVVRNLSYIKTRKDNVQYESLDEIKSKSSSLLNRKPNKDILKHEKKRQIEIKCIDLRQQLEEDGQTEEEIEGRVNAFRNALLSAVDVIKDDKSIQEHQVHQLSQAKAVENEKMMKALGIKSNNYVEGASFDRELQAQKKLERATQREKEIEERQKRKEVEERQKRKEVEERQKRKEVEERQKRKEVDERQKRKEVDERQKRKEVDERQKRKEVDERQKRKAERDQEIRDHEKKHRKRSKLKD
;
A
#
# COMPACT_ATOMS: atom_id res chain seq x y z
N MET A 1 -70.87 47.23 -16.02
CA MET A 1 -69.56 46.66 -16.41
C MET A 1 -69.24 45.53 -15.43
N TYR A 2 -69.17 44.28 -15.87
CA TYR A 2 -68.89 43.13 -15.00
C TYR A 2 -67.46 42.65 -15.28
N GLY A 3 -66.58 42.66 -14.28
CA GLY A 3 -65.20 42.15 -14.40
C GLY A 3 -64.29 42.87 -15.41
N ASN A 4 -64.48 44.17 -15.65
CA ASN A 4 -63.76 44.97 -16.67
C ASN A 4 -63.88 44.46 -18.11
N VAL A 5 -64.89 43.63 -18.42
CA VAL A 5 -65.15 43.11 -19.78
C VAL A 5 -66.52 43.58 -20.26
N GLY A 6 -66.62 43.94 -21.55
CA GLY A 6 -67.87 44.39 -22.19
C GLY A 6 -68.07 45.90 -22.24
N LEU A 7 -69.22 46.32 -22.77
CA LEU A 7 -69.61 47.73 -22.89
C LEU A 7 -70.25 48.25 -21.60
N SER A 8 -70.10 49.54 -21.31
CA SER A 8 -70.77 50.19 -20.17
C SER A 8 -72.29 50.25 -20.39
N THR A 9 -72.71 50.62 -21.59
CA THR A 9 -74.10 50.57 -22.06
C THR A 9 -74.15 50.02 -23.50
N PRO A 10 -75.14 49.19 -23.87
CA PRO A 10 -75.29 48.69 -25.25
C PRO A 10 -75.86 49.74 -26.21
N ARG A 11 -76.42 50.84 -25.69
CA ARG A 11 -77.00 51.93 -26.49
C ARG A 11 -75.91 52.62 -27.31
N GLY A 12 -76.13 52.73 -28.63
CA GLY A 12 -75.18 53.34 -29.56
C GLY A 12 -74.13 52.38 -30.14
N SER A 13 -73.99 51.16 -29.61
CA SER A 13 -73.06 50.15 -30.15
C SER A 13 -73.63 49.37 -31.35
N GLY A 14 -74.94 49.44 -31.61
CA GLY A 14 -75.57 48.65 -32.68
C GLY A 14 -75.63 47.14 -32.40
N THR A 15 -75.40 46.71 -31.16
CA THR A 15 -75.47 45.30 -30.73
C THR A 15 -76.29 45.16 -29.44
N ASN A 16 -76.70 43.93 -29.10
CA ASN A 16 -77.47 43.66 -27.88
C ASN A 16 -76.63 43.74 -26.59
N GLY A 17 -75.31 43.97 -26.67
CA GLY A 17 -74.42 44.02 -25.50
C GLY A 17 -74.13 42.67 -24.84
N TYR A 18 -74.42 41.56 -25.51
CA TYR A 18 -74.20 40.21 -24.98
C TYR A 18 -72.70 39.85 -25.04
N VAL A 19 -72.10 39.51 -23.89
CA VAL A 19 -70.68 39.19 -23.76
C VAL A 19 -70.51 37.71 -23.45
N VAL A 20 -69.76 36.99 -24.31
CA VAL A 20 -69.45 35.57 -24.11
C VAL A 20 -67.99 35.42 -23.72
N ARG A 21 -67.69 34.50 -22.79
CA ARG A 21 -66.31 34.14 -22.46
C ARG A 21 -65.64 33.45 -23.63
N ASN A 22 -64.36 33.73 -23.87
CA ASN A 22 -63.59 33.00 -24.88
C ASN A 22 -63.33 31.57 -24.40
N LEU A 23 -63.92 30.58 -25.09
CA LEU A 23 -63.76 29.14 -24.79
C LEU A 23 -62.36 28.61 -25.13
N SER A 24 -61.67 29.25 -26.08
CA SER A 24 -60.34 28.85 -26.53
C SER A 24 -59.22 29.52 -25.73
N TYR A 25 -59.55 30.38 -24.77
CA TYR A 25 -58.55 31.05 -23.93
C TYR A 25 -57.93 30.07 -22.94
N ILE A 26 -56.69 29.67 -23.20
CA ILE A 26 -55.91 28.82 -22.29
C ILE A 26 -55.36 29.72 -21.18
N LYS A 27 -55.88 29.56 -19.96
CA LYS A 27 -55.32 30.21 -18.77
C LYS A 27 -53.91 29.65 -18.56
N THR A 28 -52.88 30.48 -18.70
CA THR A 28 -51.53 30.08 -18.31
C THR A 28 -51.57 29.72 -16.82
N ARG A 29 -51.08 28.53 -16.46
CA ARG A 29 -50.84 28.24 -15.06
C ARG A 29 -49.80 29.28 -14.64
N LYS A 30 -50.11 30.11 -13.64
CA LYS A 30 -49.06 30.87 -12.99
C LYS A 30 -48.10 29.81 -12.44
N ASP A 31 -46.90 29.74 -12.98
CA ASP A 31 -45.79 29.03 -12.35
C ASP A 31 -45.43 29.80 -11.08
N ASN A 32 -46.28 29.70 -10.07
CA ASN A 32 -45.97 30.08 -8.69
C ASN A 32 -45.17 28.95 -8.04
N VAL A 33 -44.19 28.39 -8.75
CA VAL A 33 -43.06 27.77 -8.07
C VAL A 33 -42.17 28.95 -7.72
N GLN A 34 -42.40 29.53 -6.54
CA GLN A 34 -41.45 30.43 -5.91
C GLN A 34 -40.20 29.58 -5.65
N TYR A 35 -39.28 29.53 -6.62
CA TYR A 35 -37.95 29.03 -6.34
C TYR A 35 -37.36 29.96 -5.29
N GLU A 36 -37.06 29.42 -4.12
CA GLU A 36 -36.33 30.18 -3.11
C GLU A 36 -35.10 30.78 -3.78
N SER A 37 -34.95 32.11 -3.67
CA SER A 37 -33.79 32.76 -4.24
C SER A 37 -32.51 32.17 -3.64
N LEU A 38 -31.40 32.18 -4.38
CA LEU A 38 -30.13 31.65 -3.86
C LEU A 38 -29.74 32.31 -2.53
N ASP A 39 -30.10 33.58 -2.31
CA ASP A 39 -29.90 34.28 -1.05
C ASP A 39 -30.84 33.78 0.07
N GLU A 40 -32.05 33.38 -0.26
CA GLU A 40 -33.01 32.79 0.69
C GLU A 40 -32.59 31.37 1.10
N ILE A 41 -32.11 30.56 0.16
CA ILE A 41 -31.51 29.25 0.43
C ILE A 41 -30.24 29.43 1.27
N LYS A 42 -29.39 30.41 0.93
CA LYS A 42 -28.14 30.70 1.65
C LYS A 42 -28.40 31.19 3.07
N SER A 43 -29.38 32.05 3.29
CA SER A 43 -29.74 32.54 4.63
C SER A 43 -30.33 31.42 5.51
N LYS A 44 -31.21 30.58 4.95
CA LYS A 44 -31.75 29.40 5.65
C LYS A 44 -30.64 28.38 5.96
N SER A 45 -29.78 28.07 4.99
CA SER A 45 -28.70 27.10 5.15
C SER A 45 -27.57 27.60 6.05
N SER A 46 -27.11 28.84 5.92
CA SER A 46 -26.02 29.39 6.76
C SER A 46 -26.40 29.50 8.24
N SER A 47 -27.66 29.85 8.54
CA SER A 47 -28.16 29.93 9.91
C SER A 47 -28.32 28.55 10.58
N LEU A 48 -28.72 27.53 9.81
CA LEU A 48 -29.00 26.18 10.32
C LEU A 48 -27.79 25.24 10.29
N LEU A 49 -26.90 25.36 9.30
CA LEU A 49 -25.80 24.41 9.07
C LEU A 49 -24.55 24.72 9.92
N ASN A 50 -24.34 25.98 10.30
CA ASN A 50 -23.09 26.40 10.94
C ASN A 50 -23.20 26.57 12.45
N ARG A 51 -24.37 26.31 13.04
CA ARG A 51 -24.54 26.38 14.49
C ARG A 51 -23.98 25.11 15.13
N LYS A 52 -22.86 25.25 15.82
CA LYS A 52 -22.28 24.17 16.63
C LYS A 52 -23.31 23.69 17.67
N PRO A 53 -23.36 22.38 17.96
CA PRO A 53 -24.24 21.84 18.99
C PRO A 53 -23.89 22.47 20.35
N ASN A 54 -24.91 22.94 21.07
CA ASN A 54 -24.70 23.51 22.40
C ASN A 54 -24.50 22.38 23.41
N LYS A 55 -23.32 22.35 24.05
CA LYS A 55 -22.95 21.33 25.03
C LYS A 55 -23.87 21.33 26.25
N ASP A 56 -24.38 22.49 26.65
CA ASP A 56 -25.24 22.59 27.83
C ASP A 56 -26.58 21.91 27.55
N ILE A 57 -27.17 22.15 26.37
CA ILE A 57 -28.42 21.51 25.98
C ILE A 57 -28.26 19.98 25.90
N LEU A 58 -27.11 19.50 25.38
CA LEU A 58 -26.81 18.06 25.36
C LEU A 58 -26.70 17.47 26.77
N LYS A 59 -26.03 18.17 27.70
CA LYS A 59 -25.94 17.76 29.11
C LYS A 59 -27.30 17.75 29.79
N HIS A 60 -28.14 18.76 29.50
CA HIS A 60 -29.49 18.84 30.03
C HIS A 60 -30.36 17.70 29.52
N GLU A 61 -30.28 17.35 28.25
CA GLU A 61 -31.04 16.21 27.71
C GLU A 61 -30.61 14.89 28.36
N LYS A 62 -29.29 14.67 28.55
CA LYS A 62 -28.79 13.50 29.29
C LYS A 62 -29.32 13.44 30.72
N LYS A 63 -29.30 14.56 31.46
CA LYS A 63 -29.88 14.64 32.81
C LYS A 63 -31.38 14.39 32.81
N ARG A 64 -32.11 14.96 31.85
CA ARG A 64 -33.55 14.74 31.68
C ARG A 64 -33.87 13.26 31.46
N GLN A 65 -33.07 12.56 30.65
CA GLN A 65 -33.26 11.12 30.43
C GLN A 65 -33.05 10.29 31.70
N ILE A 66 -32.15 10.70 32.60
CA ILE A 66 -31.97 10.04 33.91
C ILE A 66 -33.20 10.25 34.77
N GLU A 67 -33.70 11.48 34.85
CA GLU A 67 -34.90 11.77 35.66
C GLU A 67 -36.13 11.03 35.13
N ILE A 68 -36.30 10.91 33.81
CA ILE A 68 -37.37 10.08 33.23
C ILE A 68 -37.25 8.64 33.73
N LYS A 69 -36.06 8.04 33.67
CA LYS A 69 -35.85 6.67 34.20
C LYS A 69 -36.10 6.57 35.70
N CYS A 70 -35.79 7.62 36.47
CA CYS A 70 -36.06 7.66 37.90
C CYS A 70 -37.57 7.75 38.19
N ILE A 71 -38.32 8.49 37.36
CA ILE A 71 -39.79 8.56 37.43
C ILE A 71 -40.41 7.21 37.08
N ASP A 72 -39.93 6.56 36.01
CA ASP A 72 -40.41 5.23 35.62
C ASP A 72 -40.18 4.21 36.75
N LEU A 73 -38.99 4.22 37.37
CA LEU A 73 -38.68 3.35 38.51
C LEU A 73 -39.57 3.64 39.71
N ARG A 74 -39.79 4.92 40.01
CA ARG A 74 -40.67 5.34 41.11
C ARG A 74 -42.08 4.78 40.90
N GLN A 75 -42.64 4.96 39.71
CA GLN A 75 -43.97 4.47 39.36
C GLN A 75 -44.07 2.94 39.54
N GLN A 76 -43.05 2.19 39.12
CA GLN A 76 -43.02 0.73 39.33
C GLN A 76 -43.05 0.35 40.81
N LEU A 77 -42.26 1.02 41.66
CA LEU A 77 -42.22 0.72 43.09
C LEU A 77 -43.52 1.13 43.82
N GLU A 78 -44.19 2.18 43.33
CA GLU A 78 -45.53 2.57 43.80
C GLU A 78 -46.59 1.53 43.41
N GLU A 79 -46.56 1.01 42.17
CA GLU A 79 -47.42 -0.08 41.70
C GLU A 79 -47.20 -1.38 42.49
N ASP A 80 -45.95 -1.66 42.88
CA ASP A 80 -45.58 -2.80 43.73
C ASP A 80 -45.99 -2.61 45.22
N GLY A 81 -46.49 -1.43 45.59
CA GLY A 81 -46.99 -1.14 46.95
C GLY A 81 -45.89 -0.96 48.01
N GLN A 82 -44.70 -0.52 47.62
CA GLN A 82 -43.62 -0.18 48.57
C GLN A 82 -43.94 1.06 49.41
N THR A 83 -43.25 1.22 50.54
CA THR A 83 -43.36 2.43 51.39
C THR A 83 -42.61 3.61 50.76
N GLU A 84 -43.10 4.83 50.96
CA GLU A 84 -42.51 6.05 50.35
C GLU A 84 -41.01 6.23 50.70
N GLU A 85 -40.60 5.88 51.92
CA GLU A 85 -39.21 5.97 52.36
C GLU A 85 -38.29 4.99 51.61
N GLU A 86 -38.75 3.76 51.35
CA GLU A 86 -38.00 2.78 50.56
C GLU A 86 -37.90 3.19 49.10
N ILE A 87 -38.99 3.74 48.55
CA ILE A 87 -39.05 4.24 47.17
C ILE A 87 -38.02 5.35 46.99
N GLU A 88 -38.01 6.35 47.87
CA GLU A 88 -37.09 7.48 47.77
C GLU A 88 -35.62 7.02 47.92
N GLY A 89 -35.34 6.10 48.85
CA GLY A 89 -34.00 5.53 49.02
C GLY A 89 -33.50 4.81 47.76
N ARG A 90 -34.33 3.96 47.15
CA ARG A 90 -33.99 3.21 45.93
C ARG A 90 -33.83 4.14 44.72
N VAL A 91 -34.74 5.10 44.54
CA VAL A 91 -34.68 6.07 43.44
C VAL A 91 -33.45 6.98 43.57
N ASN A 92 -33.09 7.42 44.77
CA ASN A 92 -31.88 8.22 44.99
C ASN A 92 -30.59 7.43 44.72
N ALA A 93 -30.52 6.18 45.17
CA ALA A 93 -29.40 5.30 44.84
C ALA A 93 -29.27 5.10 43.32
N PHE A 94 -30.40 4.86 42.65
CA PHE A 94 -30.45 4.69 41.20
C PHE A 94 -30.06 5.96 40.43
N ARG A 95 -30.56 7.12 40.87
CA ARG A 95 -30.19 8.44 40.32
C ARG A 95 -28.68 8.67 40.41
N ASN A 96 -28.08 8.43 41.57
CA ASN A 96 -26.64 8.59 41.78
C ASN A 96 -25.82 7.61 40.92
N ALA A 97 -26.26 6.36 40.82
CA ALA A 97 -25.63 5.36 39.95
C ALA A 97 -25.66 5.80 38.47
N LEU A 98 -26.82 6.24 37.97
CA LEU A 98 -26.93 6.73 36.59
C LEU A 98 -26.13 8.00 36.35
N LEU A 99 -26.14 8.96 37.28
CA LEU A 99 -25.35 10.19 37.20
C LEU A 99 -23.84 9.90 37.13
N SER A 100 -23.36 8.87 37.83
CA SER A 100 -21.95 8.46 37.75
C SER A 100 -21.58 7.83 36.39
N ALA A 101 -22.56 7.26 35.67
CA ALA A 101 -22.37 6.53 34.43
C ALA A 101 -22.69 7.33 33.14
N VAL A 102 -23.15 8.58 33.24
CA VAL A 102 -23.68 9.41 32.12
C VAL A 102 -22.73 9.60 30.94
N ASP A 103 -21.43 9.64 31.22
CA ASP A 103 -20.42 9.84 30.17
C ASP A 103 -19.97 8.54 29.52
N VAL A 104 -20.21 7.41 30.18
CA VAL A 104 -19.83 6.07 29.70
C VAL A 104 -20.95 5.45 28.87
N ILE A 105 -22.20 5.68 29.28
CA ILE A 105 -23.38 5.17 28.59
C ILE A 105 -23.51 5.89 27.25
N LYS A 106 -23.46 5.11 26.17
CA LYS A 106 -23.81 5.57 24.82
C LYS A 106 -25.31 5.42 24.63
N ASP A 107 -25.93 6.46 24.09
CA ASP A 107 -27.35 6.43 23.79
C ASP A 107 -27.56 5.65 22.49
N ASP A 108 -28.00 4.39 22.59
CA ASP A 108 -28.34 3.54 21.43
C ASP A 108 -29.72 3.86 20.83
N LYS A 109 -30.40 4.91 21.32
CA LYS A 109 -31.72 5.33 20.83
C LYS A 109 -31.60 6.07 19.50
N SER A 110 -32.58 5.83 18.62
CA SER A 110 -32.75 6.62 17.40
C SER A 110 -33.01 8.08 17.76
N ILE A 111 -32.20 8.98 17.19
CA ILE A 111 -32.31 10.42 17.41
C ILE A 111 -33.61 10.89 16.74
N GLN A 112 -34.43 11.62 17.49
CA GLN A 112 -35.71 12.12 17.02
C GLN A 112 -35.53 13.43 16.23
N GLU A 113 -36.45 13.73 15.30
CA GLU A 113 -36.36 14.93 14.45
C GLU A 113 -36.31 16.25 15.24
N HIS A 114 -37.00 16.30 16.38
CA HIS A 114 -37.03 17.48 17.26
C HIS A 114 -35.73 17.68 18.07
N GLN A 115 -34.83 16.69 18.12
CA GLN A 115 -33.58 16.75 18.88
C GLN A 115 -32.47 17.41 18.04
N VAL A 116 -32.67 18.68 17.69
CA VAL A 116 -31.82 19.44 16.76
C VAL A 116 -30.34 19.43 17.14
N HIS A 117 -30.01 19.54 18.43
CA HIS A 117 -28.62 19.54 18.89
C HIS A 117 -27.94 18.17 18.83
N GLN A 118 -28.68 17.09 19.10
CA GLN A 118 -28.15 15.73 18.96
C GLN A 118 -27.96 15.38 17.48
N LEU A 119 -28.92 15.73 16.62
CA LEU A 119 -28.79 15.62 15.16
C LEU A 119 -27.56 16.39 14.65
N SER A 120 -27.35 17.62 15.11
CA SER A 120 -26.19 18.44 14.76
C SER A 120 -24.87 17.79 15.24
N GLN A 121 -24.83 17.27 16.46
CA GLN A 121 -23.66 16.56 16.98
C GLN A 121 -23.36 15.28 16.18
N ALA A 122 -24.38 14.47 15.89
CA ALA A 122 -24.25 13.26 15.09
C ALA A 122 -23.72 13.58 13.68
N LYS A 123 -24.31 14.59 13.01
CA LYS A 123 -23.84 15.07 11.70
C LYS A 123 -22.41 15.59 11.75
N ALA A 124 -22.01 16.29 12.81
CA ALA A 124 -20.62 16.75 12.95
C ALA A 124 -19.64 15.57 13.04
N VAL A 125 -19.98 14.53 13.81
CA VAL A 125 -19.18 13.30 13.92
C VAL A 125 -19.14 12.53 12.59
N GLU A 126 -20.27 12.43 11.89
CA GLU A 126 -20.33 11.81 10.55
C GLU A 126 -19.49 12.57 9.53
N ASN A 127 -19.57 13.91 9.53
CA ASN A 127 -18.76 14.76 8.67
C ASN A 127 -17.28 14.61 8.99
N GLU A 128 -16.88 14.55 10.27
CA GLU A 128 -15.50 14.29 10.67
C GLU A 128 -15.01 12.91 10.18
N LYS A 129 -15.85 11.88 10.31
CA LYS A 129 -15.57 10.53 9.81
C LYS A 129 -15.42 10.52 8.28
N MET A 130 -16.27 11.26 7.57
CA MET A 130 -16.20 11.42 6.12
C MET A 130 -14.93 12.18 5.70
N MET A 131 -14.59 13.28 6.37
CA MET A 131 -13.35 14.03 6.13
C MET A 131 -12.13 13.14 6.30
N LYS A 132 -12.09 12.34 7.38
CA LYS A 132 -11.03 11.37 7.62
C LYS A 132 -10.94 10.32 6.51
N ALA A 133 -12.08 9.80 6.04
CA ALA A 133 -12.13 8.83 4.96
C ALA A 133 -11.64 9.42 3.62
N LEU A 134 -11.94 10.69 3.35
CA LEU A 134 -11.48 11.43 2.17
C LEU A 134 -10.03 11.94 2.30
N GLY A 135 -9.36 11.70 3.42
CA GLY A 135 -8.00 12.18 3.68
C GLY A 135 -7.91 13.70 3.86
N ILE A 136 -9.02 14.36 4.15
CA ILE A 136 -9.09 15.80 4.45
C ILE A 136 -8.70 15.99 5.92
N LYS A 137 -7.58 16.67 6.15
CA LYS A 137 -7.09 16.96 7.51
C LYS A 137 -7.88 18.11 8.12
N SER A 138 -8.48 17.89 9.30
CA SER A 138 -9.26 18.91 10.03
C SER A 138 -8.47 20.21 10.27
N ASN A 139 -7.17 20.10 10.59
CA ASN A 139 -6.33 21.27 10.87
C ASN A 139 -6.06 22.17 9.64
N ASN A 140 -6.09 21.62 8.42
CA ASN A 140 -5.74 22.34 7.20
C ASN A 140 -6.98 22.68 6.35
N TYR A 141 -8.14 22.20 6.75
CA TYR A 141 -9.38 22.41 6.03
C TYR A 141 -10.05 23.69 6.50
N VAL A 142 -10.23 24.62 5.56
CA VAL A 142 -10.97 25.85 5.77
C VAL A 142 -12.13 25.82 4.78
N GLU A 143 -13.34 25.96 5.31
CA GLU A 143 -14.56 26.04 4.49
C GLU A 143 -14.44 27.22 3.52
N GLY A 144 -14.82 27.01 2.26
CA GLY A 144 -14.76 28.05 1.23
C GLY A 144 -13.38 28.25 0.58
N ALA A 145 -12.28 27.73 1.14
CA ALA A 145 -10.93 27.89 0.59
C ALA A 145 -10.75 27.26 -0.81
N SER A 146 -11.68 26.42 -1.25
CA SER A 146 -11.70 25.87 -2.62
C SER A 146 -12.16 26.89 -3.67
N PHE A 147 -12.88 27.95 -3.28
CA PHE A 147 -13.36 28.99 -4.19
C PHE A 147 -12.35 30.12 -4.38
N ASP A 148 -11.38 30.27 -3.49
CA ASP A 148 -10.29 31.25 -3.62
C ASP A 148 -9.30 30.82 -4.69
N ARG A 149 -9.43 31.41 -5.88
CA ARG A 149 -8.61 31.10 -7.06
C ARG A 149 -7.10 31.27 -6.79
N GLU A 150 -6.72 32.31 -6.06
CA GLU A 150 -5.32 32.59 -5.71
C GLU A 150 -4.74 31.53 -4.77
N LEU A 151 -5.48 31.19 -3.71
CA LEU A 151 -5.09 30.17 -2.74
C LEU A 151 -4.97 28.79 -3.40
N GLN A 152 -5.88 28.48 -4.35
CA GLN A 152 -5.81 27.26 -5.13
C GLN A 152 -4.59 27.22 -6.06
N ALA A 153 -4.24 28.34 -6.69
CA ALA A 153 -3.05 28.45 -7.53
C ALA A 153 -1.76 28.25 -6.72
N GLN A 154 -1.67 28.85 -5.53
CA GLN A 154 -0.54 28.66 -4.61
C GLN A 154 -0.40 27.21 -4.16
N LYS A 155 -1.49 26.56 -3.71
CA LYS A 155 -1.47 25.13 -3.35
C LYS A 155 -1.08 24.22 -4.51
N LYS A 156 -1.47 24.57 -5.74
CA LYS A 156 -1.09 23.83 -6.96
C LYS A 156 0.40 23.97 -7.24
N LEU A 157 0.96 25.17 -7.12
CA LEU A 157 2.39 25.44 -7.28
C LEU A 157 3.19 24.68 -6.21
N GLU A 158 2.78 24.77 -4.94
CA GLU A 158 3.44 24.06 -3.84
C GLU A 158 3.44 22.54 -4.09
N ARG A 159 2.29 21.97 -4.48
CA ARG A 159 2.20 20.54 -4.82
C ARG A 159 3.07 20.16 -6.03
N ALA A 160 3.21 21.04 -7.02
CA ALA A 160 4.09 20.82 -8.16
C ALA A 160 5.56 20.79 -7.71
N THR A 161 6.00 21.78 -6.93
CA THR A 161 7.38 21.82 -6.41
C THR A 161 7.70 20.64 -5.48
N GLN A 162 6.75 20.20 -4.65
CA GLN A 162 6.93 19.01 -3.80
C GLN A 162 7.10 17.73 -4.65
N ARG A 163 6.30 17.57 -5.71
CA ARG A 163 6.43 16.42 -6.63
C ARG A 163 7.76 16.45 -7.38
N GLU A 164 8.21 17.61 -7.82
CA GLU A 164 9.52 17.75 -8.48
C GLU A 164 10.65 17.32 -7.53
N LYS A 165 10.63 17.78 -6.28
CA LYS A 165 11.60 17.34 -5.24
C LYS A 165 11.54 15.84 -4.98
N GLU A 166 10.35 15.25 -4.90
CA GLU A 166 10.18 13.81 -4.69
C GLU A 166 10.70 12.99 -5.88
N ILE A 167 10.46 13.45 -7.11
CA ILE A 167 11.00 12.83 -8.33
C ILE A 167 12.52 12.93 -8.35
N GLU A 168 13.09 14.08 -8.00
CA GLU A 168 14.53 14.29 -7.91
C GLU A 168 15.17 13.38 -6.86
N GLU A 169 14.58 13.26 -5.67
CA GLU A 169 15.07 12.36 -4.63
C GLU A 169 15.00 10.90 -5.07
N ARG A 170 13.92 10.51 -5.76
CA ARG A 170 13.77 9.16 -6.32
C ARG A 170 14.80 8.88 -7.40
N GLN A 171 15.12 9.85 -8.25
CA GLN A 171 16.19 9.72 -9.26
C GLN A 171 17.55 9.55 -8.59
N LYS A 172 17.88 10.36 -7.58
CA LYS A 172 19.12 10.21 -6.80
C LYS A 172 19.22 8.85 -6.13
N ARG A 173 18.13 8.35 -5.52
CA ARG A 173 18.09 6.99 -4.93
C ARG A 173 18.35 5.90 -5.97
N LYS A 174 17.72 6.00 -7.15
CA LYS A 174 17.95 5.03 -8.25
C LYS A 174 19.39 5.08 -8.77
N GLU A 175 19.96 6.28 -8.91
CA GLU A 175 21.35 6.45 -9.37
C GLU A 175 22.34 5.83 -8.39
N VAL A 176 22.13 6.02 -7.08
CA VAL A 176 22.95 5.39 -6.03
C VAL A 176 22.83 3.86 -6.08
N GLU A 177 21.61 3.33 -6.23
CA GLU A 177 21.36 1.89 -6.33
C GLU A 177 22.03 1.30 -7.59
N GLU A 178 21.95 1.97 -8.73
CA GLU A 178 22.57 1.52 -9.97
C GLU A 178 24.11 1.55 -9.86
N ARG A 179 24.67 2.57 -9.20
CA ARG A 179 26.11 2.66 -8.92
C ARG A 179 26.58 1.53 -8.01
N GLN A 180 25.79 1.13 -7.01
CA GLN A 180 26.10 -0.02 -6.15
C GLN A 180 26.07 -1.33 -6.93
N LYS A 181 25.04 -1.55 -7.76
CA LYS A 181 24.95 -2.74 -8.63
C LYS A 181 26.12 -2.82 -9.60
N ARG A 182 26.52 -1.71 -10.22
CA ARG A 182 27.71 -1.67 -11.10
C ARG A 182 28.98 -2.07 -10.36
N LYS A 183 29.20 -1.56 -9.14
CA LYS A 183 30.35 -1.94 -8.29
C LYS A 183 30.32 -3.43 -7.93
N GLU A 184 29.16 -3.98 -7.59
CA GLU A 184 29.00 -5.39 -7.26
C GLU A 184 29.31 -6.31 -8.46
N VAL A 185 28.82 -5.94 -9.65
CA VAL A 185 29.13 -6.66 -10.90
C VAL A 185 30.63 -6.62 -11.20
N GLU A 186 31.26 -5.45 -11.06
CA GLU A 186 32.70 -5.28 -11.28
C GLU A 186 33.52 -6.13 -10.29
N GLU A 187 33.14 -6.14 -9.00
CA GLU A 187 33.81 -6.96 -7.99
C GLU A 187 33.65 -8.46 -8.27
N ARG A 188 32.47 -8.88 -8.74
CA ARG A 188 32.21 -10.26 -9.15
C ARG A 188 33.04 -10.68 -10.36
N GLN A 189 33.25 -9.78 -11.33
CA GLN A 189 34.12 -10.04 -12.47
C GLN A 189 35.58 -10.19 -12.03
N LYS A 190 36.08 -9.29 -11.17
CA LYS A 190 37.43 -9.39 -10.60
C LYS A 190 37.64 -10.70 -9.84
N ARG A 191 36.66 -11.14 -9.05
CA ARG A 191 36.72 -12.45 -8.35
C ARG A 191 36.81 -13.63 -9.32
N LYS A 192 36.01 -13.62 -10.39
CA LYS A 192 36.06 -14.67 -11.44
C LYS A 192 37.41 -14.70 -12.16
N GLU A 193 37.97 -13.53 -12.50
CA GLU A 193 39.27 -13.43 -13.17
C GLU A 193 40.40 -13.99 -12.29
N VAL A 194 40.37 -13.68 -10.98
CA VAL A 194 41.33 -14.24 -10.01
C VAL A 194 41.18 -15.76 -9.91
N GLU A 195 39.96 -16.29 -9.85
CA GLU A 195 39.69 -17.73 -9.81
C GLU A 195 40.18 -18.44 -11.09
N GLU A 196 39.93 -17.86 -12.26
CA GLU A 196 40.40 -18.43 -13.53
C GLU A 196 41.93 -18.43 -13.62
N ARG A 197 42.58 -17.35 -13.14
CA ARG A 197 44.04 -17.28 -13.05
C ARG A 197 44.63 -18.32 -12.10
N GLN A 198 43.95 -18.62 -10.99
CA GLN A 198 44.36 -19.70 -10.09
C GLN A 198 44.22 -21.07 -10.74
N LYS A 199 43.09 -21.35 -11.42
CA LYS A 199 42.89 -22.60 -12.17
C LYS A 199 43.95 -22.80 -13.26
N ARG A 200 44.30 -21.74 -14.01
CA ARG A 200 45.37 -21.80 -15.02
C ARG A 200 46.72 -22.17 -14.40
N LYS A 201 47.08 -21.55 -13.25
CA LYS A 201 48.32 -21.89 -12.53
C LYS A 201 48.33 -23.35 -12.04
N GLU A 202 47.21 -23.84 -11.54
CA GLU A 202 47.08 -25.21 -11.06
C GLU A 202 47.20 -26.23 -12.21
N VAL A 203 46.63 -25.93 -13.37
CA VAL A 203 46.78 -26.75 -14.58
C VAL A 203 48.24 -26.77 -15.05
N ASP A 204 48.91 -25.61 -15.10
CA ASP A 204 50.33 -25.52 -15.46
C ASP A 204 51.22 -26.32 -14.49
N GLU A 205 50.98 -26.22 -13.17
CA GLU A 205 51.71 -27.04 -12.20
C GLU A 205 51.48 -28.53 -12.40
N ARG A 206 50.23 -28.93 -12.72
CA ARG A 206 49.90 -30.33 -12.98
C ARG A 206 50.57 -30.85 -14.24
N GLN A 207 50.69 -30.03 -15.29
CA GLN A 207 51.42 -30.38 -16.50
C GLN A 207 52.92 -30.54 -16.22
N LYS A 208 53.53 -29.61 -15.47
CA LYS A 208 54.94 -29.73 -15.05
C LYS A 208 55.20 -30.99 -14.24
N ARG A 209 54.32 -31.35 -13.31
CA ARG A 209 54.42 -32.61 -12.55
C ARG A 209 54.39 -33.83 -13.47
N LYS A 210 53.46 -33.86 -14.44
CA LYS A 210 53.37 -34.95 -15.43
C LYS A 210 54.63 -35.06 -16.29
N GLU A 211 55.19 -33.94 -16.76
CA GLU A 211 56.45 -33.96 -17.53
C GLU A 211 57.62 -34.49 -16.70
N VAL A 212 57.69 -34.12 -15.41
CA VAL A 212 58.72 -34.65 -14.51
C VAL A 212 58.55 -36.16 -14.32
N ASP A 213 57.32 -36.64 -14.10
CA ASP A 213 57.03 -38.08 -13.96
C ASP A 213 57.37 -38.86 -15.24
N GLU A 214 57.03 -38.34 -16.42
CA GLU A 214 57.40 -38.97 -17.69
C GLU A 214 58.92 -39.00 -17.89
N ARG A 215 59.62 -37.93 -17.51
CA ARG A 215 61.08 -37.88 -17.60
C ARG A 215 61.74 -38.88 -16.66
N GLN A 216 61.18 -39.11 -15.48
CA GLN A 216 61.64 -40.16 -14.56
C GLN A 216 61.41 -41.56 -15.15
N LYS A 217 60.22 -41.83 -15.70
CA LYS A 217 59.92 -43.10 -16.37
C LYS A 217 60.87 -43.38 -17.54
N ARG A 218 61.18 -42.37 -18.37
CA ARG A 218 62.14 -42.52 -19.47
C ARG A 218 63.54 -42.89 -18.94
N LYS A 219 64.00 -42.25 -17.86
CA LYS A 219 65.28 -42.59 -17.22
C LYS A 219 65.30 -44.02 -16.69
N GLU A 220 64.23 -44.49 -16.07
CA GLU A 220 64.12 -45.88 -15.60
C GLU A 220 64.17 -46.89 -16.76
N VAL A 221 63.51 -46.58 -17.88
CA VAL A 221 63.55 -47.43 -19.08
C VAL A 221 64.96 -47.48 -19.67
N ASP A 222 65.64 -46.33 -19.79
CA ASP A 222 67.02 -46.27 -20.28
C ASP A 222 67.98 -47.05 -19.37
N GLU A 223 67.84 -46.95 -18.04
CA GLU A 223 68.63 -47.77 -17.11
C GLU A 223 68.35 -49.26 -17.29
N ARG A 224 67.09 -49.64 -17.50
CA ARG A 224 66.70 -51.04 -17.71
C ARG A 224 67.26 -51.57 -19.03
N GLN A 225 67.31 -50.76 -20.08
CA GLN A 225 67.95 -51.12 -21.35
C GLN A 225 69.46 -51.28 -21.20
N LYS A 226 70.13 -50.36 -20.51
CA LYS A 226 71.57 -50.50 -20.20
C LYS A 226 71.88 -51.77 -19.41
N ARG A 227 71.04 -52.13 -18.43
CA ARG A 227 71.19 -53.41 -17.71
C ARG A 227 71.07 -54.61 -18.65
N LYS A 228 70.09 -54.60 -19.57
CA LYS A 228 69.94 -55.67 -20.57
C LYS A 228 71.11 -55.77 -21.54
N GLU A 229 71.65 -54.64 -22.01
CA GLU A 229 72.84 -54.63 -22.86
C GLU A 229 74.08 -55.18 -22.15
N VAL A 230 74.24 -54.86 -20.86
CA VAL A 230 75.32 -55.43 -20.04
C VAL A 230 75.16 -56.95 -19.91
N ASP A 231 73.94 -57.43 -19.63
CA ASP A 231 73.64 -58.86 -19.56
C ASP A 231 73.88 -59.58 -20.89
N GLU A 232 73.47 -58.99 -22.03
CA GLU A 232 73.75 -59.53 -23.36
C GLU A 232 75.24 -59.56 -23.67
N ARG A 233 75.99 -58.51 -23.30
CA ARG A 233 77.43 -58.45 -23.50
C ARG A 233 78.16 -59.51 -22.68
N GLN A 234 77.68 -59.81 -21.47
CA GLN A 234 78.19 -60.93 -20.67
C GLN A 234 77.88 -62.28 -21.32
N LYS A 235 76.66 -62.48 -21.86
CA LYS A 235 76.32 -63.69 -22.62
C LYS A 235 77.18 -63.88 -23.85
N ARG A 236 77.35 -62.84 -24.69
CA ARG A 236 78.21 -62.91 -25.89
C ARG A 236 79.67 -63.18 -25.54
N LYS A 237 80.16 -62.68 -24.40
CA LYS A 237 81.49 -63.00 -23.90
C LYS A 237 81.60 -64.48 -23.52
N ALA A 238 80.60 -65.02 -22.83
CA ALA A 238 80.53 -66.44 -22.49
C ALA A 238 80.44 -67.35 -23.74
N GLU A 239 79.66 -66.95 -24.76
CA GLU A 239 79.57 -67.66 -26.05
C GLU A 239 80.88 -67.62 -26.83
N ARG A 240 81.54 -66.45 -26.91
CA ARG A 240 82.86 -66.33 -27.55
C ARG A 240 83.90 -67.20 -26.85
N ASP A 241 83.90 -67.24 -25.52
CA ASP A 241 84.78 -68.13 -24.74
C ASP A 241 84.46 -69.62 -25.01
N GLN A 242 83.23 -69.95 -25.41
CA GLN A 242 82.81 -71.30 -25.79
C GLN A 242 83.23 -71.64 -27.23
N GLU A 243 83.08 -70.71 -28.18
CA GLU A 243 83.50 -70.88 -29.57
C GLU A 243 85.02 -71.01 -29.70
N ILE A 244 85.80 -70.26 -28.92
CA ILE A 244 87.27 -70.42 -28.89
C ILE A 244 87.64 -71.84 -28.46
N ARG A 245 86.98 -72.38 -27.42
CA ARG A 245 87.17 -73.76 -26.96
C ARG A 245 86.79 -74.81 -28.02
N ASP A 246 85.80 -74.52 -28.85
CA ASP A 246 85.36 -75.43 -29.93
C ASP A 246 86.21 -75.33 -31.20
N HIS A 247 86.74 -74.15 -31.52
CA HIS A 247 87.63 -73.94 -32.66
C HIS A 247 89.00 -74.60 -32.44
N GLU A 248 89.54 -74.55 -31.21
CA GLU A 248 90.75 -75.31 -30.81
C GLU A 248 90.58 -76.81 -31.03
N LYS A 249 89.39 -77.37 -30.71
CA LYS A 249 89.08 -78.79 -30.94
C LYS A 249 88.99 -79.14 -32.44
N LYS A 250 88.48 -78.23 -33.28
CA LYS A 250 88.34 -78.45 -34.74
C LYS A 250 89.66 -78.32 -35.49
N HIS A 251 90.52 -77.37 -35.12
CA HIS A 251 91.84 -77.20 -35.76
C HIS A 251 92.73 -78.43 -35.57
N ARG A 252 92.61 -79.09 -34.41
CA ARG A 252 93.35 -80.33 -34.10
C ARG A 252 92.88 -81.56 -34.90
N LYS A 253 91.69 -81.51 -35.50
CA LYS A 253 91.12 -82.62 -36.29
C LYS A 253 91.35 -82.49 -37.80
N ARG A 254 91.53 -81.28 -38.33
CA ARG A 254 91.58 -81.02 -39.79
C ARG A 254 92.98 -81.04 -40.40
N SER A 255 94.05 -80.91 -39.62
CA SER A 255 95.43 -81.02 -40.11
C SER A 255 95.86 -82.44 -40.54
N LYS A 256 94.95 -83.42 -40.55
CA LYS A 256 95.26 -84.85 -40.74
C LYS A 256 94.78 -85.46 -42.07
N LEU A 257 94.32 -84.69 -43.06
CA LEU A 257 93.60 -85.27 -44.22
C LEU A 257 93.90 -84.69 -45.61
N LYS A 258 95.13 -84.21 -45.86
CA LYS A 258 95.62 -83.98 -47.22
C LYS A 258 97.03 -84.52 -47.36
N ASP A 259 97.11 -85.81 -47.67
CA ASP A 259 98.15 -86.51 -48.45
C ASP A 259 97.46 -87.68 -49.15
#